data_AF-A0A936KZN2-F1
#
_entry.id   AF-A0A936KZN2-F1
#
_cell.length_a   1.000
_cell.length_b   1.000
_cell.length_c   1.000
_cell.angle_alpha   90.00
_cell.angle_beta   90.00
_cell.angle_gamma   90.00
#
_symmetry.space_group_name_H-M   'P 1'
#
loop_
_entity.id
_entity.type
_entity.pdbx_description
1 polymer ?
#
loop_
_entity_poly.entity_id
_entity_poly.type
_entity_poly.pdbx_seq_one_letter_code
_entity_poly.pdbx_strand_id
1 'polypeptide(L)'
;MFSLFMNAAKMKTLFQRELPECMTGCLKLIDCQIQHPRYKTYLNPDSKHKSFFASSYLLRGVNKKTNTTKETILYVKAYMGDRSGIEYDKACAGLDVNINYQQPLHIEKHGIIAWFFPYDPVLRWLPNLTSLDYMRNYFGTFLLVQGNESTCEVNDIALHIINYRPEIRCTFRYDVELGYGKFQTLYGKTFADEKGVEIHRHLSILYSNGSEDFSHFELPQPIGYDFAHRTLWMRGLQGRALIKSLSEQNAALLVRQLAINLSHFHNVELTGLEVLSEASQLLEIQKKALKLQSAFPSLSTQIATLVADLVLQMKTLPVIPNKLIHGDFHVQQLMLLENNRIALFDFDELAIANPLVDLANFAADIYTLKLGKRLTHLIVRTLFDTYKTLSNFEISDTHFMWHVRIQLLTRAYRAFIQQKPDLYKIVEDYLKVAETGFINN
;
A
#
# COMPACT_ATOMS: atom_id res chain seq x y z
N MET A 1 -9.92 25.81 -0.44
CA MET A 1 -8.92 26.38 0.50
C MET A 1 -7.59 25.65 0.42
N PHE A 2 -7.54 24.31 0.49
CA PHE A 2 -6.29 23.54 0.33
C PHE A 2 -5.86 23.23 -1.12
N SER A 3 -6.50 23.83 -2.13
CA SER A 3 -6.22 23.55 -3.55
C SER A 3 -4.81 23.92 -3.98
N LEU A 4 -4.17 24.87 -3.29
CA LEU A 4 -2.76 25.22 -3.48
C LEU A 4 -1.85 24.00 -3.28
N PHE A 5 -2.09 23.24 -2.20
CA PHE A 5 -1.25 22.12 -1.78
C PHE A 5 -1.34 20.91 -2.72
N MET A 6 -2.35 20.88 -3.59
CA MET A 6 -2.54 19.86 -4.63
C MET A 6 -1.95 20.25 -5.99
N ASN A 7 -1.31 21.41 -6.10
CA ASN A 7 -0.69 21.85 -7.34
C ASN A 7 0.84 21.75 -7.24
N ALA A 8 1.41 20.72 -7.86
CA ALA A 8 2.83 20.42 -7.83
C ALA A 8 3.72 21.61 -8.25
N ALA A 9 3.33 22.32 -9.32
CA ALA A 9 4.10 23.47 -9.82
C ALA A 9 4.06 24.67 -8.86
N LYS A 10 2.91 24.95 -8.25
CA LYS A 10 2.78 25.99 -7.22
C LYS A 10 3.56 25.62 -5.96
N MET A 11 3.50 24.36 -5.53
CA MET A 11 4.25 23.88 -4.38
C MET A 11 5.77 23.90 -4.62
N LYS A 12 6.24 23.54 -5.82
CA LYS A 12 7.64 23.72 -6.20
C LYS A 12 8.09 25.18 -6.06
N THR A 13 7.28 26.11 -6.54
CA THR A 13 7.58 27.55 -6.48
C THR A 13 7.61 28.06 -5.03
N LEU A 14 6.67 27.60 -4.20
CA LEU A 14 6.62 27.89 -2.77
C LEU A 14 7.89 27.35 -2.07
N PHE A 15 8.19 26.05 -2.22
CA PHE A 15 9.37 25.46 -1.59
C PHE A 15 10.68 26.05 -2.09
N GLN A 16 10.78 26.44 -3.36
CA GLN A 16 11.95 27.14 -3.89
C GLN A 16 12.21 28.49 -3.19
N ARG A 17 11.18 29.13 -2.65
CA ARG A 17 11.29 30.43 -1.96
C ARG A 17 11.45 30.29 -0.45
N GLU A 18 10.89 29.24 0.15
CA GLU A 18 10.74 29.14 1.60
C GLU A 18 11.64 28.07 2.24
N LEU A 19 12.21 27.12 1.48
CA LEU A 19 13.11 26.11 2.06
C LEU A 19 14.50 26.70 2.37
N PRO A 20 15.12 26.40 3.53
CA PRO A 20 16.40 26.98 3.93
C PRO A 20 17.54 26.81 2.91
N GLU A 21 17.73 25.60 2.36
CA GLU A 21 18.76 25.34 1.34
C GLU A 21 18.50 26.11 0.03
N CYS A 22 17.23 26.41 -0.27
CA CYS A 22 16.85 27.18 -1.45
C CYS A 22 17.06 28.68 -1.23
N MET A 23 16.70 29.20 -0.05
CA MET A 23 16.89 30.60 0.32
C MET A 23 18.36 31.01 0.33
N THR A 24 19.24 30.11 0.78
CA THR A 24 20.70 30.33 0.76
C THR A 24 21.32 30.17 -0.62
N GLY A 25 20.53 29.81 -1.64
CA GLY A 25 21.01 29.56 -3.01
C GLY A 25 21.77 28.24 -3.18
N CYS A 26 21.89 27.43 -2.13
CA CYS A 26 22.61 26.14 -2.18
C CYS A 26 21.88 25.10 -3.03
N LEU A 27 20.55 25.13 -3.05
CA LEU A 27 19.71 24.18 -3.77
C LEU A 27 18.76 24.89 -4.74
N LYS A 28 18.72 24.41 -6.00
CA LYS A 28 17.68 24.79 -6.97
C LYS A 28 16.78 23.59 -7.24
N LEU A 29 15.49 23.70 -6.89
CA LEU A 29 14.49 22.69 -7.18
C LEU A 29 14.21 22.62 -8.69
N ILE A 30 14.29 21.41 -9.22
CA ILE A 30 13.99 21.10 -10.61
C ILE A 30 12.68 20.32 -10.75
N ASP A 31 12.26 19.57 -9.74
CA ASP A 31 10.99 18.84 -9.74
C ASP A 31 10.34 18.80 -8.35
N CYS A 32 9.02 18.62 -8.32
CA CYS A 32 8.22 18.45 -7.12
C CYS A 32 7.03 17.54 -7.46
N GLN A 33 6.95 16.39 -6.80
CA GLN A 33 5.86 15.44 -7.01
C GLN A 33 5.08 15.25 -5.72
N ILE A 34 3.75 15.30 -5.82
CA ILE A 34 2.86 15.12 -4.67
C ILE A 34 2.66 13.64 -4.43
N GLN A 35 2.84 13.22 -3.18
CA GLN A 35 2.67 11.86 -2.73
C GLN A 35 1.76 11.82 -1.50
N HIS A 36 0.88 10.82 -1.46
CA HIS A 36 0.04 10.50 -0.29
C HIS A 36 -0.79 11.67 0.27
N PRO A 37 -1.53 12.43 -0.56
CA PRO A 37 -2.39 13.49 -0.06
C PRO A 37 -3.49 12.92 0.85
N ARG A 38 -3.71 13.56 2.00
CA ARG A 38 -4.70 13.20 3.01
C ARG A 38 -5.45 14.44 3.48
N TYR A 39 -6.77 14.39 3.35
CA TYR A 39 -7.67 15.38 3.91
C TYR A 39 -8.33 14.83 5.16
N LYS A 40 -8.23 15.57 6.27
CA LYS A 40 -9.10 15.35 7.42
C LYS A 40 -10.06 16.53 7.51
N THR A 41 -11.32 16.27 7.15
CA THR A 41 -12.40 17.26 7.19
C THR A 41 -13.43 16.86 8.23
N TYR A 42 -13.83 17.80 9.07
CA TYR A 42 -14.90 17.60 10.04
C TYR A 42 -16.19 18.21 9.49
N LEU A 43 -17.27 17.41 9.43
CA LEU A 43 -18.58 17.85 8.95
C LEU A 43 -19.29 18.75 9.96
N ASN A 44 -19.06 18.54 11.26
CA ASN A 44 -19.57 19.43 12.31
C ASN A 44 -18.91 20.82 12.18
N PRO A 45 -19.70 21.91 11.97
CA PRO A 45 -19.20 23.28 11.86
C PRO A 45 -18.25 23.69 12.99
N ASP A 46 -18.55 23.29 14.23
CA ASP A 46 -17.75 23.63 15.42
C ASP A 46 -16.38 22.96 15.40
N SER A 47 -16.24 21.87 14.65
CA SER A 47 -14.97 21.16 14.47
C SER A 47 -14.30 21.46 13.14
N LYS A 48 -14.88 22.31 12.29
CA LYS A 48 -14.33 22.61 10.95
C LYS A 48 -12.95 23.23 11.01
N HIS A 49 -12.68 24.06 12.03
CA HIS A 49 -11.35 24.62 12.33
C HIS A 49 -10.28 23.55 12.63
N LYS A 50 -10.70 22.32 12.98
CA LYS A 50 -9.80 21.19 13.22
C LYS A 50 -9.33 20.52 11.93
N SER A 51 -9.87 20.92 10.77
CA SER A 51 -9.51 20.34 9.49
C SER A 51 -8.06 20.66 9.12
N PHE A 52 -7.39 19.69 8.50
CA PHE A 52 -6.04 19.87 8.00
C PHE A 52 -5.83 19.08 6.71
N PHE A 53 -4.84 19.51 5.95
CA PHE A 53 -4.31 18.78 4.81
C PHE A 53 -2.92 18.24 5.18
N ALA A 54 -2.61 17.02 4.75
CA ALA A 54 -1.29 16.44 4.92
C ALA A 54 -0.86 15.75 3.63
N SER A 55 0.41 15.87 3.24
CA SER A 55 0.96 15.19 2.06
C SER A 55 2.47 15.10 2.17
N SER A 56 3.07 14.09 1.56
CA SER A 56 4.50 14.10 1.25
C SER A 56 4.75 14.70 -0.13
N TYR A 57 5.92 15.30 -0.30
CA TYR A 57 6.40 15.83 -1.57
C TYR A 57 7.78 15.23 -1.86
N LEU A 58 7.92 14.56 -3.00
CA LEU A 58 9.24 14.15 -3.50
C LEU A 58 9.83 15.35 -4.25
N LEU A 59 10.89 15.93 -3.68
CA LEU A 59 11.59 17.08 -4.20
C LEU A 59 12.88 16.63 -4.87
N ARG A 60 13.11 17.08 -6.10
CA ARG A 60 14.39 16.90 -6.78
C ARG A 60 15.04 18.26 -6.98
N GLY A 61 16.29 18.39 -6.53
CA GLY A 61 17.03 19.64 -6.63
C GLY A 61 18.49 19.43 -7.02
N VAL A 62 19.10 20.46 -7.62
CA VAL A 62 20.52 20.49 -7.96
C VAL A 62 21.24 21.34 -6.92
N ASN A 63 22.21 20.74 -6.24
CA ASN A 63 23.12 21.46 -5.36
C ASN A 63 24.05 22.32 -6.22
N LYS A 64 24.04 23.63 -6.01
CA LYS A 64 24.78 24.59 -6.82
C LYS A 64 26.29 24.56 -6.59
N LYS A 65 26.74 24.08 -5.42
CA LYS A 65 28.17 23.98 -5.10
C LYS A 65 28.81 22.74 -5.70
N THR A 66 28.12 21.60 -5.64
CA THR A 66 28.63 20.31 -6.10
C THR A 66 28.16 19.94 -7.51
N ASN A 67 27.19 20.66 -8.05
CA ASN A 67 26.47 20.34 -9.29
C ASN A 67 25.85 18.92 -9.29
N THR A 68 25.62 18.34 -8.10
CA THR A 68 24.99 17.04 -7.94
C THR A 68 23.49 17.19 -7.73
N THR A 69 22.73 16.20 -8.21
CA THR A 69 21.29 16.15 -8.00
C THR A 69 20.98 15.35 -6.73
N LYS A 70 20.06 15.86 -5.92
CA LYS A 70 19.57 15.22 -4.69
C LYS A 70 18.06 15.09 -4.76
N GLU A 71 17.56 13.95 -4.29
CA GLU A 71 16.15 13.72 -4.03
C GLU A 71 15.90 13.72 -2.52
N THR A 72 14.79 14.31 -2.10
CA THR A 72 14.41 14.39 -0.69
C THR A 72 12.90 14.37 -0.56
N ILE A 73 12.39 13.67 0.45
CA ILE A 73 10.97 13.66 0.77
C ILE A 73 10.70 14.70 1.84
N LEU A 74 9.74 15.59 1.59
CA LEU A 74 9.26 16.58 2.54
C LEU A 74 7.82 16.23 2.93
N TYR A 75 7.59 15.84 4.18
CA TYR A 75 6.25 15.67 4.71
C TYR A 75 5.70 17.01 5.21
N VAL A 76 4.48 17.36 4.82
CA VAL A 76 3.85 18.65 5.12
C VAL A 76 2.47 18.45 5.71
N LYS A 77 2.17 19.22 6.76
CA LYS A 77 0.82 19.44 7.28
C LYS A 77 0.46 20.91 7.14
N ALA A 78 -0.65 21.19 6.47
CA ALA A 78 -1.20 22.52 6.29
C ALA A 78 -2.49 22.68 7.10
N TYR A 79 -2.56 23.78 7.84
CA TYR A 79 -3.65 24.12 8.74
C TYR A 79 -4.35 25.41 8.30
N MET A 80 -5.58 25.62 8.77
CA MET A 80 -6.30 26.88 8.57
C MET A 80 -6.07 27.82 9.76
N GLY A 81 -6.02 29.13 9.50
CA GLY A 81 -5.78 30.16 10.52
C GLY A 81 -4.44 29.98 11.23
N ASP A 82 -4.37 30.39 12.50
CA ASP A 82 -3.11 30.45 13.26
C ASP A 82 -2.73 29.11 13.89
N ARG A 83 -3.49 28.05 13.60
CA ARG A 83 -3.29 26.73 14.20
C ARG A 83 -1.92 26.11 13.89
N SER A 84 -1.30 26.50 12.78
CA SER A 84 0.05 26.01 12.44
C SER A 84 1.09 26.39 13.50
N GLY A 85 0.98 27.54 14.16
CA GLY A 85 1.89 27.91 15.26
C GLY A 85 1.73 26.99 16.46
N ILE A 86 0.49 26.78 16.91
CA ILE A 86 0.18 25.89 18.04
C ILE A 86 0.68 24.45 17.78
N GLU A 87 0.49 23.95 16.57
CA GLU A 87 0.92 22.60 16.20
C GLU A 87 2.44 22.51 16.02
N TYR A 88 3.11 23.61 15.65
CA TYR A 88 4.57 23.70 15.55
C TYR A 88 5.22 23.67 16.92
N ASP A 89 4.70 24.46 17.87
CA ASP A 89 5.20 24.49 19.24
C ASP A 89 5.06 23.11 19.90
N LYS A 90 3.93 22.42 19.68
CA LYS A 90 3.74 21.03 20.14
C LYS A 90 4.76 20.08 19.51
N ALA A 91 5.01 20.21 18.20
CA ALA A 91 5.98 19.38 17.51
C ALA A 91 7.41 19.61 18.05
N CYS A 92 7.77 20.85 18.38
CA CYS A 92 9.05 21.19 18.98
C CYS A 92 9.17 20.76 20.46
N ALA A 93 8.08 20.83 21.23
CA ALA A 93 8.06 20.38 22.63
C ALA A 93 8.14 18.85 22.76
N GLY A 94 7.65 18.11 21.76
CA GLY A 94 7.65 16.64 21.74
C GLY A 94 8.97 16.00 21.30
N LEU A 95 10.03 16.79 21.13
CA LEU A 95 11.34 16.33 20.66
C LEU A 95 12.08 15.55 21.76
N ASP A 96 12.57 14.37 21.39
CA ASP A 96 13.46 13.58 22.26
C ASP A 96 14.90 14.05 22.05
N VAL A 97 15.57 14.45 23.12
CA VAL A 97 16.93 14.99 23.10
C VAL A 97 17.97 13.90 22.74
N ASN A 98 17.60 12.62 22.82
CA ASN A 98 18.51 11.49 22.61
C ASN A 98 18.54 10.96 21.16
N ILE A 99 17.64 11.44 20.30
CA ILE A 99 17.65 11.11 18.87
C ILE A 99 18.25 12.30 18.14
N ASN A 100 19.17 12.05 17.22
CA ASN A 100 19.72 13.09 16.33
C ASN A 100 18.56 13.65 15.50
N TYR A 101 17.83 14.65 16.02
CA TYR A 101 16.53 15.09 15.51
C TYR A 101 16.65 16.47 14.85
N GLN A 102 16.05 16.63 13.68
CA GLN A 102 15.94 17.92 13.02
C GLN A 102 14.62 18.60 13.38
N GLN A 103 14.67 19.83 13.87
CA GLN A 103 13.45 20.60 14.16
C GLN A 103 12.56 20.68 12.92
N PRO A 104 11.22 20.59 13.09
CA PRO A 104 10.29 20.82 11.99
C PRO A 104 10.50 22.23 11.39
N LEU A 105 10.13 22.40 10.13
CA LEU A 105 10.08 23.71 9.48
C LEU A 105 8.67 24.30 9.65
N HIS A 106 8.59 25.56 10.10
CA HIS A 106 7.34 26.31 10.12
C HIS A 106 7.35 27.39 9.03
N ILE A 107 6.38 27.33 8.11
CA ILE A 107 6.15 28.37 7.11
C ILE A 107 4.83 29.04 7.47
N GLU A 108 4.90 29.93 8.48
CA GLU A 108 3.75 30.57 9.13
C GLU A 108 2.78 31.22 8.13
N LYS A 109 3.33 31.98 7.17
CA LYS A 109 2.59 32.65 6.09
C LYS A 109 1.67 31.72 5.30
N HIS A 110 1.97 30.44 5.26
CA HIS A 110 1.22 29.43 4.52
C HIS A 110 0.53 28.40 5.44
N GLY A 111 0.60 28.59 6.76
CA GLY A 111 0.01 27.68 7.73
C GLY A 111 0.61 26.28 7.69
N ILE A 112 1.89 26.14 7.32
CA ILE A 112 2.56 24.86 7.06
C ILE A 112 3.51 24.52 8.21
N ILE A 113 3.48 23.26 8.62
CA ILE A 113 4.58 22.58 9.32
C ILE A 113 5.11 21.48 8.41
N ALA A 114 6.43 21.33 8.32
CA ALA A 114 7.06 20.31 7.48
C ALA A 114 8.21 19.58 8.18
N TRP A 115 8.42 18.32 7.77
CA TRP A 115 9.51 17.46 8.24
C TRP A 115 10.24 16.88 7.03
N PHE A 116 11.56 16.95 7.03
CA PHE A 116 12.38 16.25 6.03
C PHE A 116 12.52 14.79 6.45
N PHE A 117 12.24 13.87 5.54
CA PHE A 117 12.53 12.44 5.77
C PHE A 117 14.04 12.27 6.06
N PRO A 118 14.43 11.49 7.09
CA PRO A 118 13.64 10.47 7.79
C PRO A 118 12.78 10.96 8.96
N TYR A 119 12.77 12.24 9.31
CA TYR A 119 12.01 12.73 10.46
C TYR A 119 10.50 12.68 10.21
N ASP A 120 9.79 12.10 11.17
CA ASP A 120 8.33 11.96 11.17
C ASP A 120 7.82 12.20 12.59
N PRO A 121 6.68 12.90 12.77
CA PRO A 121 6.17 13.22 14.10
C PRO A 121 5.64 11.99 14.87
N VAL A 122 5.31 10.90 14.17
CA VAL A 122 4.78 9.66 14.75
C VAL A 122 5.78 8.51 14.64
N LEU A 123 6.39 8.30 13.47
CA LEU A 123 7.40 7.26 13.24
C LEU A 123 8.79 7.75 13.70
N ARG A 124 8.93 8.04 15.00
CA ARG A 124 10.08 8.78 15.55
C ARG A 124 11.43 8.06 15.45
N TRP A 125 11.41 6.77 15.21
CA TRP A 125 12.60 5.92 15.07
C TRP A 125 13.12 5.76 13.64
N LEU A 126 12.46 6.36 12.64
CA LEU A 126 12.96 6.33 11.26
C LEU A 126 14.41 6.82 11.10
N PRO A 127 14.93 7.81 11.87
CA PRO A 127 16.35 8.15 11.82
C PRO A 127 17.28 6.97 12.13
N ASN A 128 16.92 6.11 13.08
CA ASN A 128 17.70 4.89 13.38
C ASN A 128 17.61 3.90 12.22
N LEU A 129 16.39 3.65 11.72
CA LEU A 129 16.12 2.77 10.57
C LEU A 129 16.57 3.35 9.21
N THR A 130 17.29 4.47 9.19
CA THR A 130 17.90 5.01 7.97
C THR A 130 19.38 5.28 8.13
N SER A 131 19.92 5.14 9.34
CA SER A 131 21.33 5.22 9.63
C SER A 131 21.99 3.87 9.33
N LEU A 132 22.82 3.81 8.29
CA LEU A 132 23.55 2.59 7.91
C LEU A 132 24.46 2.09 9.04
N ASP A 133 25.09 3.00 9.80
CA ASP A 133 25.94 2.64 10.94
C ASP A 133 25.14 2.02 12.08
N TYR A 134 23.97 2.57 12.38
CA TYR A 134 23.07 1.97 13.36
C TYR A 134 22.60 0.58 12.89
N MET A 135 22.16 0.50 11.64
CA MET A 135 21.60 -0.73 11.06
C MET A 135 22.63 -1.86 10.91
N ARG A 136 23.90 -1.53 10.65
CA ARG A 136 25.00 -2.52 10.62
C ARG A 136 25.11 -3.25 11.96
N ASN A 137 25.15 -2.50 13.06
CA ASN A 137 25.22 -3.05 14.40
C ASN A 137 23.92 -3.79 14.78
N TYR A 138 22.78 -3.17 14.48
CA TYR A 138 21.46 -3.74 14.74
C TYR A 138 21.30 -5.11 14.09
N PHE A 139 21.60 -5.26 12.80
CA PHE A 139 21.46 -6.54 12.11
C PHE A 139 22.47 -7.58 12.58
N GLY A 140 23.69 -7.17 12.92
CA GLY A 140 24.65 -8.08 13.55
C GLY A 140 24.06 -8.77 14.79
N THR A 141 23.43 -8.00 15.68
CA THR A 141 22.78 -8.57 16.88
C THR A 141 21.44 -9.26 16.59
N PHE A 142 20.56 -8.63 15.80
CA PHE A 142 19.21 -9.12 15.55
C PHE A 142 19.23 -10.45 14.78
N LEU A 143 20.05 -10.56 13.72
CA LEU A 143 20.14 -11.79 12.94
C LEU A 143 20.86 -12.91 13.70
N LEU A 144 21.82 -12.59 14.57
CA LEU A 144 22.43 -13.57 15.48
C LEU A 144 21.37 -14.29 16.32
N VAL A 145 20.52 -13.51 16.99
CA VAL A 145 19.48 -14.04 17.88
C VAL A 145 18.49 -14.91 17.12
N GLN A 146 18.17 -14.56 15.87
CA GLN A 146 17.18 -15.29 15.06
C GLN A 146 17.78 -16.47 14.27
N GLY A 147 19.08 -16.46 13.99
CA GLY A 147 19.74 -17.44 13.12
C GLY A 147 20.35 -18.64 13.85
N ASN A 148 20.38 -18.65 15.19
CA ASN A 148 21.15 -19.62 15.99
C ASN A 148 22.63 -19.74 15.57
N GLU A 149 23.20 -18.68 14.97
CA GLU A 149 24.61 -18.63 14.55
C GLU A 149 25.49 -18.09 15.68
N SER A 150 26.79 -18.43 15.68
CA SER A 150 27.74 -18.02 16.73
C SER A 150 28.29 -16.59 16.53
N THR A 151 28.31 -16.09 15.30
CA THR A 151 28.78 -14.75 14.89
C THR A 151 28.03 -14.27 13.64
N CYS A 152 27.53 -13.04 13.62
CA CYS A 152 26.99 -12.39 12.42
C CYS A 152 27.65 -11.02 12.30
N GLU A 153 28.68 -10.92 11.45
CA GLU A 153 29.29 -9.65 11.08
C GLU A 153 28.65 -9.15 9.80
N VAL A 154 28.29 -7.86 9.78
CA VAL A 154 27.76 -7.20 8.58
C VAL A 154 28.89 -6.39 7.95
N ASN A 155 29.44 -6.91 6.86
CA ASN A 155 30.54 -6.31 6.12
C ASN A 155 30.09 -5.05 5.37
N ASP A 156 28.96 -5.16 4.65
CA ASP A 156 28.37 -4.07 3.88
C ASP A 156 26.84 -4.06 3.98
N ILE A 157 26.27 -2.89 3.80
CA ILE A 157 24.83 -2.66 3.90
C ILE A 157 24.38 -1.51 2.99
N ALA A 158 23.43 -1.80 2.11
CA ALA A 158 22.73 -0.83 1.30
C ALA A 158 21.27 -0.71 1.73
N LEU A 159 20.71 0.50 1.68
CA LEU A 159 19.33 0.81 2.05
C LEU A 159 18.54 1.39 0.88
N HIS A 160 17.32 0.90 0.71
CA HIS A 160 16.35 1.43 -0.23
C HIS A 160 15.01 1.67 0.47
N ILE A 161 14.45 2.88 0.33
CA ILE A 161 13.10 3.19 0.81
C ILE A 161 12.11 2.72 -0.26
N ILE A 162 11.30 1.72 0.07
CA ILE A 162 10.34 1.12 -0.86
C ILE A 162 9.03 1.90 -0.89
N ASN A 163 8.51 2.27 0.28
CA ASN A 163 7.27 3.01 0.41
C ASN A 163 7.22 3.72 1.76
N TYR A 164 6.98 5.02 1.76
CA TYR A 164 6.83 5.81 2.98
C TYR A 164 5.46 6.48 3.00
N ARG A 165 4.63 6.11 3.97
CA ARG A 165 3.32 6.70 4.25
C ARG A 165 3.43 7.49 5.55
N PRO A 166 3.58 8.83 5.48
CA PRO A 166 3.80 9.65 6.66
C PRO A 166 2.81 9.37 7.79
N GLU A 167 3.31 9.33 9.02
CA GLU A 167 2.58 9.01 10.24
C GLU A 167 1.88 7.63 10.29
N ILE A 168 2.07 6.77 9.29
CA ILE A 168 1.34 5.49 9.17
C ILE A 168 2.31 4.32 9.13
N ARG A 169 3.19 4.28 8.13
CA ARG A 169 4.15 3.17 7.94
C ARG A 169 5.29 3.52 7.00
N CYS A 170 6.40 2.81 7.13
CA CYS A 170 7.50 2.83 6.16
C CYS A 170 7.95 1.40 5.83
N THR A 171 8.31 1.15 4.57
CA THR A 171 8.88 -0.13 4.12
C THR A 171 10.27 0.12 3.57
N PHE A 172 11.22 -0.63 4.10
CA PHE A 172 12.63 -0.60 3.75
C PHE A 172 13.02 -1.91 3.07
N ARG A 173 13.97 -1.83 2.16
CA ARG A 173 14.76 -2.96 1.69
C ARG A 173 16.20 -2.70 2.08
N TYR A 174 16.84 -3.70 2.66
CA TYR A 174 18.26 -3.72 2.90
C TYR A 174 18.87 -4.84 2.08
N ASP A 175 19.98 -4.55 1.41
CA ASP A 175 20.85 -5.57 0.86
C ASP A 175 22.08 -5.62 1.78
N VAL A 176 22.29 -6.77 2.41
CA VAL A 176 23.25 -6.97 3.49
C VAL A 176 24.27 -8.01 3.04
N GLU A 177 25.56 -7.67 3.13
CA GLU A 177 26.65 -8.61 3.01
C GLU A 177 27.09 -9.05 4.40
N LEU A 178 26.88 -10.32 4.71
CA LEU A 178 27.33 -10.94 5.94
C LEU A 178 28.74 -11.51 5.79
N GLY A 179 29.38 -11.79 6.92
CA GLY A 179 30.65 -12.53 6.96
C GLY A 179 30.63 -13.77 6.06
N TYR A 180 31.81 -14.13 5.53
CA TYR A 180 31.99 -15.20 4.54
C TYR A 180 31.33 -14.95 3.17
N GLY A 181 30.98 -13.69 2.85
CA GLY A 181 30.46 -13.29 1.53
C GLY A 181 29.02 -13.70 1.26
N LYS A 182 28.23 -13.95 2.32
CA LYS A 182 26.82 -14.33 2.22
C LYS A 182 25.95 -13.09 2.02
N PHE A 183 25.31 -12.98 0.88
CA PHE A 183 24.40 -11.87 0.57
C PHE A 183 22.97 -12.20 0.95
N GLN A 184 22.28 -11.22 1.54
CA GLN A 184 20.88 -11.35 1.89
C GLN A 184 20.11 -10.06 1.67
N THR A 185 18.92 -10.17 1.08
CA THR A 185 17.94 -9.09 1.04
C THR A 185 16.99 -9.21 2.24
N LEU A 186 16.79 -8.10 2.96
CA LEU A 186 15.88 -7.98 4.10
C LEU A 186 14.84 -6.90 3.81
N TYR A 187 13.59 -7.16 4.18
CA TYR A 187 12.53 -6.16 4.17
C TYR A 187 12.11 -5.83 5.59
N GLY A 188 12.12 -4.54 5.92
CA GLY A 188 11.62 -4.02 7.19
C GLY A 188 10.35 -3.22 6.97
N LYS A 189 9.26 -3.58 7.63
CA LYS A 189 8.00 -2.84 7.58
C LYS A 189 7.67 -2.32 8.96
N THR A 190 7.75 -1.00 9.12
CA THR A 190 7.50 -0.32 10.39
C THR A 190 6.14 0.37 10.40
N PHE A 191 5.49 0.39 11.56
CA PHE A 191 4.11 0.87 11.74
C PHE A 191 4.00 1.90 12.86
N ALA A 192 3.07 2.84 12.70
CA ALA A 192 2.77 3.83 13.73
C ALA A 192 2.09 3.23 14.96
N ASP A 193 1.46 2.06 14.83
CA ASP A 193 0.74 1.33 15.87
C ASP A 193 1.30 -0.11 16.03
N GLU A 194 0.59 -0.94 16.79
CA GLU A 194 0.99 -2.32 17.07
C GLU A 194 0.43 -3.34 16.06
N LYS A 195 -0.19 -2.89 14.95
CA LYS A 195 -0.75 -3.80 13.92
C LYS A 195 0.29 -4.79 13.39
N GLY A 196 1.57 -4.38 13.35
CA GLY A 196 2.68 -5.22 12.93
C GLY A 196 2.88 -6.49 13.76
N VAL A 197 2.46 -6.52 15.03
CA VAL A 197 2.55 -7.71 15.90
C VAL A 197 1.64 -8.82 15.39
N GLU A 198 0.38 -8.50 15.09
CA GLU A 198 -0.58 -9.47 14.57
C GLU A 198 -0.21 -9.93 13.16
N ILE A 199 0.29 -9.02 12.31
CA ILE A 199 0.78 -9.37 10.96
C ILE A 199 1.94 -10.35 11.07
N HIS A 200 2.91 -10.10 11.96
CA HIS A 200 4.01 -11.02 12.21
C HIS A 200 3.50 -12.38 12.69
N ARG A 201 2.58 -12.40 13.66
CA ARG A 201 2.01 -13.66 14.19
C ARG A 201 1.34 -14.48 13.09
N HIS A 202 0.47 -13.86 12.29
CA HIS A 202 -0.22 -14.53 11.20
C HIS A 202 0.75 -15.04 10.12
N LEU A 203 1.69 -14.20 9.69
CA LEU A 203 2.69 -14.59 8.70
C LEU A 203 3.57 -15.75 9.20
N SER A 204 3.96 -15.75 10.48
CA SER A 204 4.75 -16.84 11.07
C SER A 204 3.99 -18.18 11.06
N ILE A 205 2.69 -18.17 11.36
CA ILE A 205 1.85 -19.38 11.28
C ILE A 205 1.70 -19.85 9.83
N LEU A 206 1.42 -18.92 8.91
CA LEU A 206 1.30 -19.25 7.48
C LEU A 206 2.62 -19.80 6.91
N TYR A 207 3.75 -19.23 7.31
CA TYR A 207 5.08 -19.67 6.88
C TYR A 207 5.42 -21.05 7.46
N SER A 208 5.14 -21.31 8.74
CA SER A 208 5.41 -22.61 9.37
C SER A 208 4.55 -23.74 8.82
N ASN A 209 3.34 -23.42 8.36
CA ASN A 209 2.43 -24.36 7.68
C ASN A 209 2.68 -24.44 6.17
N GLY A 210 3.67 -23.70 5.67
CA GLY A 210 4.06 -23.71 4.28
C GLY A 210 4.54 -25.11 3.84
N SER A 211 4.36 -25.40 2.56
CA SER A 211 4.85 -26.62 1.93
C SER A 211 5.70 -26.26 0.72
N GLU A 212 6.68 -27.11 0.40
CA GLU A 212 7.46 -27.01 -0.83
C GLU A 212 6.65 -27.42 -2.07
N ASP A 213 5.42 -27.91 -1.88
CA ASP A 213 4.48 -28.20 -2.96
C ASP A 213 4.11 -26.93 -3.76
N PHE A 214 4.05 -27.08 -5.08
CA PHE A 214 3.59 -26.06 -6.02
C PHE A 214 2.16 -25.59 -5.73
N SER A 215 1.34 -26.41 -5.08
CA SER A 215 0.00 -26.03 -4.62
C SER A 215 -0.01 -24.92 -3.56
N HIS A 216 1.14 -24.58 -2.94
CA HIS A 216 1.26 -23.54 -1.92
C HIS A 216 2.06 -22.34 -2.44
N PHE A 217 1.65 -21.14 -2.06
CA PHE A 217 2.43 -19.93 -2.33
C PHE A 217 3.79 -20.01 -1.61
N GLU A 218 4.82 -19.49 -2.25
CA GLU A 218 6.05 -19.14 -1.53
C GLU A 218 5.80 -17.87 -0.72
N LEU A 219 6.17 -17.88 0.56
CA LEU A 219 5.99 -16.73 1.45
C LEU A 219 7.34 -16.16 1.88
N PRO A 220 7.49 -14.84 2.03
CA PRO A 220 8.71 -14.27 2.59
C PRO A 220 8.87 -14.74 4.03
N GLN A 221 10.03 -15.31 4.38
CA GLN A 221 10.27 -15.79 5.74
C GLN A 221 10.18 -14.63 6.74
N PRO A 222 9.28 -14.69 7.74
CA PRO A 222 9.31 -13.76 8.87
C PRO A 222 10.54 -14.08 9.72
N ILE A 223 11.44 -13.10 9.86
CA ILE A 223 12.66 -13.23 10.66
C ILE A 223 12.35 -12.91 12.12
N GLY A 224 11.48 -11.92 12.35
CA GLY A 224 11.07 -11.52 13.69
C GLY A 224 10.38 -10.16 13.69
N TYR A 225 9.86 -9.79 14.86
CA TYR A 225 9.28 -8.48 15.12
C TYR A 225 10.09 -7.73 16.18
N ASP A 226 10.48 -6.50 15.85
CA ASP A 226 11.14 -5.59 16.75
C ASP A 226 10.14 -4.61 17.37
N PHE A 227 9.93 -4.74 18.68
CA PHE A 227 9.02 -3.89 19.43
C PHE A 227 9.53 -2.45 19.61
N ALA A 228 10.86 -2.24 19.69
CA ALA A 228 11.43 -0.92 19.91
C ALA A 228 11.18 0.00 18.71
N HIS A 229 11.24 -0.57 17.49
CA HIS A 229 11.00 0.15 16.25
C HIS A 229 9.68 -0.23 15.57
N ARG A 230 8.83 -1.02 16.23
CA ARG A 230 7.56 -1.55 15.68
C ARG A 230 7.71 -2.09 14.26
N THR A 231 8.75 -2.88 14.04
CA THR A 231 9.19 -3.30 12.70
C THR A 231 9.12 -4.81 12.54
N LEU A 232 8.35 -5.25 11.55
CA LEU A 232 8.37 -6.62 11.05
C LEU A 232 9.53 -6.78 10.06
N TRP A 233 10.42 -7.75 10.31
CA TRP A 233 11.51 -8.12 9.42
C TRP A 233 11.22 -9.40 8.67
N MET A 234 11.47 -9.39 7.37
CA MET A 234 11.26 -10.53 6.48
C MET A 234 12.45 -10.73 5.54
N ARG A 235 12.70 -11.98 5.13
CA ARG A 235 13.65 -12.26 4.04
C ARG A 235 13.04 -11.87 2.70
N GLY A 236 13.85 -11.24 1.85
CA GLY A 236 13.49 -10.97 0.46
C GLY A 236 13.50 -12.25 -0.37
N LEU A 237 12.54 -12.36 -1.28
CA LEU A 237 12.51 -13.38 -2.32
C LEU A 237 12.98 -12.78 -3.64
N GLN A 238 13.67 -13.58 -4.46
CA GLN A 238 14.18 -13.17 -5.76
C GLN A 238 13.34 -13.75 -6.88
N GLY A 239 12.94 -12.89 -7.81
CA GLY A 239 12.10 -13.29 -8.94
C GLY A 239 11.59 -12.09 -9.73
N ARG A 240 10.62 -12.35 -10.60
CA ARG A 240 10.02 -11.35 -11.49
C ARG A 240 8.54 -11.18 -11.16
N ALA A 241 8.07 -9.94 -11.06
CA ALA A 241 6.65 -9.65 -10.86
C ALA A 241 5.79 -10.46 -11.83
N LEU A 242 4.79 -11.20 -11.33
CA LEU A 242 4.05 -12.21 -12.10
C LEU A 242 3.47 -11.62 -13.38
N ILE A 243 2.92 -10.40 -13.30
CA ILE A 243 2.36 -9.69 -14.45
C ILE A 243 3.35 -9.49 -15.60
N LYS A 244 4.63 -9.28 -15.29
CA LYS A 244 5.67 -9.09 -16.31
C LYS A 244 6.09 -10.42 -16.95
N SER A 245 5.69 -11.55 -16.39
CA SER A 245 5.98 -12.89 -16.88
C SER A 245 4.81 -13.49 -17.67
N LEU A 246 3.61 -12.91 -17.59
CA LEU A 246 2.43 -13.38 -18.30
C LEU A 246 2.47 -12.96 -19.79
N SER A 247 2.17 -13.90 -20.67
CA SER A 247 1.97 -13.73 -22.10
C SER A 247 0.79 -14.57 -22.59
N GLU A 248 0.31 -14.35 -23.81
CA GLU A 248 -0.79 -15.17 -24.36
C GLU A 248 -0.44 -16.67 -24.41
N GLN A 249 0.84 -17.02 -24.54
CA GLN A 249 1.30 -18.41 -24.64
C GLN A 249 1.32 -19.13 -23.27
N ASN A 250 1.63 -18.43 -22.18
CA ASN A 250 1.83 -19.05 -20.87
C ASN A 250 0.76 -18.68 -19.83
N ALA A 251 -0.08 -17.67 -20.09
CA ALA A 251 -0.99 -17.13 -19.08
C ALA A 251 -1.95 -18.20 -18.55
N ALA A 252 -2.48 -19.06 -19.43
CA ALA A 252 -3.41 -20.10 -18.99
C ALA A 252 -2.77 -21.10 -18.01
N LEU A 253 -1.49 -21.44 -18.19
CA LEU A 253 -0.77 -22.35 -17.29
C LEU A 253 -0.47 -21.68 -15.95
N LEU A 254 0.14 -20.49 -15.98
CA LEU A 254 0.52 -19.77 -14.76
C LEU A 254 -0.69 -19.34 -13.92
N VAL A 255 -1.79 -18.96 -14.57
CA VAL A 255 -3.01 -18.56 -13.87
C VAL A 255 -3.78 -19.75 -13.31
N ARG A 256 -3.74 -20.92 -13.97
CA ARG A 256 -4.24 -22.16 -13.36
C ARG A 256 -3.48 -22.49 -12.09
N GLN A 257 -2.15 -22.40 -12.12
CA GLN A 257 -1.33 -22.56 -10.93
C GLN A 257 -1.74 -21.57 -9.85
N LEU A 258 -1.83 -20.27 -10.18
CA LEU A 258 -2.29 -19.23 -9.26
C LEU A 258 -3.64 -19.55 -8.61
N ALA A 259 -4.61 -20.08 -9.36
CA ALA A 259 -5.92 -20.48 -8.84
C ALA A 259 -5.82 -21.63 -7.82
N ILE A 260 -4.94 -22.61 -8.08
CA ILE A 260 -4.65 -23.71 -7.15
C ILE A 260 -4.02 -23.14 -5.87
N ASN A 261 -2.98 -22.32 -6.00
CA ASN A 261 -2.32 -21.66 -4.86
C ASN A 261 -3.31 -20.86 -4.00
N LEU A 262 -4.18 -20.09 -4.64
CA LEU A 262 -5.20 -19.31 -3.96
C LEU A 262 -6.27 -20.18 -3.27
N SER A 263 -6.70 -21.26 -3.92
CA SER A 263 -7.65 -22.22 -3.33
C SER A 263 -7.07 -22.89 -2.08
N HIS A 264 -5.81 -23.31 -2.12
CA HIS A 264 -5.11 -23.83 -0.94
C HIS A 264 -5.00 -22.78 0.16
N PHE A 265 -4.55 -21.57 -0.19
CA PHE A 265 -4.43 -20.46 0.76
C PHE A 265 -5.76 -20.15 1.47
N HIS A 266 -6.86 -20.08 0.73
CA HIS A 266 -8.19 -19.83 1.30
C HIS A 266 -8.67 -20.92 2.27
N ASN A 267 -8.13 -22.14 2.18
CA ASN A 267 -8.48 -23.25 3.06
C ASN A 267 -7.54 -23.39 4.27
N VAL A 268 -6.53 -22.53 4.42
CA VAL A 268 -5.70 -22.52 5.64
C VAL A 268 -6.53 -21.99 6.81
N GLU A 269 -6.52 -22.74 7.91
CA GLU A 269 -7.17 -22.32 9.16
C GLU A 269 -6.28 -21.32 9.90
N LEU A 270 -6.80 -20.09 10.08
CA LEU A 270 -6.12 -19.04 10.84
C LEU A 270 -7.11 -18.35 11.77
N THR A 271 -6.76 -18.25 13.05
CA THR A 271 -7.61 -17.69 14.11
C THR A 271 -7.21 -16.26 14.46
N GLY A 272 -8.15 -15.49 15.01
CA GLY A 272 -7.91 -14.11 15.45
C GLY A 272 -8.06 -13.05 14.33
N LEU A 273 -8.64 -13.43 13.19
CA LEU A 273 -8.91 -12.53 12.07
C LEU A 273 -10.31 -11.91 12.16
N GLU A 274 -10.43 -10.70 11.63
CA GLU A 274 -11.73 -10.03 11.45
C GLU A 274 -12.59 -10.79 10.43
N VAL A 275 -13.89 -10.90 10.70
CA VAL A 275 -14.87 -11.48 9.77
C VAL A 275 -15.56 -10.36 8.99
N LEU A 276 -15.34 -10.32 7.67
CA LEU A 276 -15.93 -9.32 6.78
C LEU A 276 -17.15 -9.91 6.07
N SER A 277 -18.34 -9.37 6.35
CA SER A 277 -19.56 -9.76 5.66
C SER A 277 -19.78 -8.96 4.39
N GLU A 278 -20.52 -9.52 3.44
CA GLU A 278 -20.90 -8.80 2.21
C GLU A 278 -21.77 -7.57 2.51
N ALA A 279 -22.59 -7.65 3.57
CA ALA A 279 -23.36 -6.52 4.07
C ALA A 279 -22.46 -5.37 4.58
N SER A 280 -21.38 -5.68 5.32
CA SER A 280 -20.45 -4.65 5.78
C SER A 280 -19.67 -4.04 4.61
N GLN A 281 -19.27 -4.85 3.63
CA GLN A 281 -18.62 -4.37 2.42
C GLN A 281 -19.53 -3.44 1.61
N LEU A 282 -20.80 -3.82 1.42
CA LEU A 282 -21.79 -3.01 0.71
C LEU A 282 -22.03 -1.67 1.42
N LEU A 283 -22.12 -1.68 2.74
CA LEU A 283 -22.28 -0.46 3.55
C LEU A 283 -21.08 0.49 3.40
N GLU A 284 -19.86 -0.05 3.36
CA GLU A 284 -18.67 0.75 3.07
C GLU A 284 -18.67 1.31 1.64
N ILE A 285 -19.14 0.56 0.66
CA ILE A 285 -19.27 1.05 -0.72
C ILE A 285 -20.31 2.16 -0.83
N GLN A 286 -21.44 2.06 -0.14
CA GLN A 286 -22.44 3.15 -0.10
C GLN A 286 -21.82 4.45 0.43
N LYS A 287 -21.04 4.39 1.50
CA LYS A 287 -20.32 5.58 2.04
C LYS A 287 -19.31 6.15 1.05
N LYS A 288 -18.55 5.30 0.36
CA LYS A 288 -17.57 5.71 -0.66
C LYS A 288 -18.27 6.32 -1.87
N ALA A 289 -19.38 5.74 -2.31
CA ALA A 289 -20.17 6.18 -3.44
C ALA A 289 -20.76 7.58 -3.23
N LEU A 290 -21.28 7.89 -2.03
CA LEU A 290 -21.76 9.23 -1.71
C LEU A 290 -20.67 10.31 -1.87
N LYS A 291 -19.44 10.00 -1.45
CA LYS A 291 -18.28 10.90 -1.64
C LYS A 291 -17.93 11.07 -3.11
N LEU A 292 -17.98 9.98 -3.90
CA LEU A 292 -17.76 10.05 -5.34
C LEU A 292 -18.86 10.86 -6.05
N GLN A 293 -20.13 10.65 -5.73
CA GLN A 293 -21.25 11.41 -6.29
C GLN A 293 -21.09 12.91 -6.04
N SER A 294 -20.68 13.30 -4.83
CA SER A 294 -20.41 14.70 -4.49
C SER A 294 -19.21 15.27 -5.25
N ALA A 295 -18.16 14.47 -5.47
CA ALA A 295 -16.95 14.89 -6.17
C ALA A 295 -17.10 14.92 -7.70
N PHE A 296 -17.98 14.09 -8.27
CA PHE A 296 -18.20 13.94 -9.71
C PHE A 296 -19.71 14.05 -10.05
N PRO A 297 -20.30 15.26 -10.01
CA PRO A 297 -21.75 15.44 -10.18
C PRO A 297 -22.31 14.85 -11.48
N SER A 298 -21.54 14.92 -12.57
CA SER A 298 -21.89 14.34 -13.88
C SER A 298 -21.94 12.81 -13.90
N LEU A 299 -21.26 12.13 -12.98
CA LEU A 299 -21.26 10.67 -12.83
C LEU A 299 -22.23 10.21 -11.72
N SER A 300 -22.92 11.14 -11.07
CA SER A 300 -23.69 10.87 -9.85
C SER A 300 -24.80 9.83 -10.06
N THR A 301 -25.63 10.01 -11.10
CA THR A 301 -26.69 9.07 -11.45
C THR A 301 -26.15 7.69 -11.76
N GLN A 302 -25.05 7.61 -12.51
CA GLN A 302 -24.38 6.36 -12.86
C GLN A 302 -23.95 5.57 -11.61
N ILE A 303 -23.29 6.25 -10.68
CA ILE A 303 -22.84 5.67 -9.40
C ILE A 303 -24.04 5.21 -8.57
N ALA A 304 -25.10 6.02 -8.49
CA ALA A 304 -26.29 5.70 -7.71
C ALA A 304 -27.00 4.46 -8.24
N THR A 305 -27.15 4.33 -9.56
CA THR A 305 -27.73 3.14 -10.20
C THR A 305 -26.90 1.89 -9.92
N LEU A 306 -25.57 1.97 -10.10
CA LEU A 306 -24.70 0.82 -9.82
C LEU A 306 -24.80 0.34 -8.36
N VAL A 307 -24.87 1.26 -7.40
CA VAL A 307 -25.04 0.91 -5.98
C VAL A 307 -26.43 0.31 -5.71
N ALA A 308 -27.49 0.84 -6.33
CA ALA A 308 -28.84 0.29 -6.20
C ALA A 308 -28.90 -1.16 -6.74
N ASP A 309 -28.27 -1.42 -7.87
CA ASP A 309 -28.18 -2.76 -8.46
C ASP A 309 -27.44 -3.73 -7.52
N LEU A 310 -26.32 -3.31 -6.92
CA LEU A 310 -25.59 -4.12 -5.94
C LEU A 310 -26.46 -4.48 -4.73
N VAL A 311 -27.26 -3.54 -4.24
CA VAL A 311 -28.21 -3.77 -3.12
C VAL A 311 -29.28 -4.78 -3.51
N LEU A 312 -29.82 -4.69 -4.73
CA LEU A 312 -30.85 -5.62 -5.21
C LEU A 312 -30.29 -7.03 -5.43
N GLN A 313 -29.13 -7.12 -6.08
CA GLN A 313 -28.46 -8.39 -6.37
C GLN A 313 -28.11 -9.16 -5.09
N MET A 314 -27.58 -8.48 -4.07
CA MET A 314 -27.18 -9.13 -2.81
C MET A 314 -28.33 -9.93 -2.16
N LYS A 315 -29.60 -9.56 -2.39
CA LYS A 315 -30.76 -10.27 -1.85
C LYS A 315 -30.95 -11.68 -2.41
N THR A 316 -30.38 -11.98 -3.58
CA THR A 316 -30.56 -13.26 -4.28
C THR A 316 -29.26 -14.05 -4.42
N LEU A 317 -28.13 -13.50 -3.95
CA LEU A 317 -26.85 -14.21 -4.00
C LEU A 317 -26.85 -15.38 -3.02
N PRO A 318 -26.28 -16.54 -3.40
CA PRO A 318 -26.16 -17.68 -2.50
C PRO A 318 -25.19 -17.34 -1.37
N VAL A 319 -25.51 -17.82 -0.17
CA VAL A 319 -24.56 -17.80 0.94
C VAL A 319 -23.52 -18.89 0.70
N ILE A 320 -22.25 -18.52 0.62
CA ILE A 320 -21.14 -19.46 0.51
C ILE A 320 -20.25 -19.37 1.76
N PRO A 321 -19.49 -20.44 2.09
CA PRO A 321 -18.63 -20.43 3.27
C PRO A 321 -17.58 -19.33 3.21
N ASN A 322 -17.42 -18.59 4.31
CA ASN A 322 -16.29 -17.69 4.46
C ASN A 322 -14.99 -18.50 4.60
N LYS A 323 -13.92 -17.93 4.07
CA LYS A 323 -12.58 -18.50 3.99
C LYS A 323 -11.56 -17.48 4.44
N LEU A 324 -10.33 -17.94 4.70
CA LEU A 324 -9.20 -17.02 4.77
C LEU A 324 -9.12 -16.26 3.45
N ILE A 325 -8.96 -14.95 3.51
CA ILE A 325 -8.66 -14.12 2.35
C ILE A 325 -7.42 -13.27 2.64
N HIS A 326 -6.68 -12.94 1.60
CA HIS A 326 -5.56 -12.01 1.61
C HIS A 326 -6.04 -10.56 1.82
N GLY A 327 -7.23 -10.21 1.31
CA GLY A 327 -7.88 -8.91 1.51
C GLY A 327 -7.39 -7.80 0.58
N ASP A 328 -6.11 -7.84 0.17
CA ASP A 328 -5.58 -6.99 -0.91
C ASP A 328 -4.92 -7.83 -2.03
N PHE A 329 -5.54 -8.95 -2.42
CA PHE A 329 -5.01 -9.82 -3.47
C PHE A 329 -5.05 -9.14 -4.86
N HIS A 330 -3.92 -8.60 -5.31
CA HIS A 330 -3.79 -7.99 -6.64
C HIS A 330 -2.44 -8.37 -7.27
N VAL A 331 -2.30 -8.21 -8.60
CA VAL A 331 -1.19 -8.85 -9.33
C VAL A 331 0.20 -8.33 -8.96
N GLN A 332 0.29 -7.15 -8.34
CA GLN A 332 1.57 -6.59 -7.88
C GLN A 332 2.06 -7.23 -6.57
N GLN A 333 1.18 -7.96 -5.86
CA GLN A 333 1.55 -8.77 -4.69
C GLN A 333 2.03 -10.17 -5.06
N LEU A 334 2.24 -10.43 -6.35
CA LEU A 334 2.62 -11.74 -6.88
C LEU A 334 3.94 -11.67 -7.64
N MET A 335 4.81 -12.65 -7.39
CA MET A 335 6.10 -12.80 -8.08
C MET A 335 6.27 -14.24 -8.55
N LEU A 336 6.80 -14.42 -9.75
CA LEU A 336 7.28 -15.70 -10.25
C LEU A 336 8.76 -15.85 -9.88
N LEU A 337 9.08 -16.89 -9.13
CA LEU A 337 10.43 -17.24 -8.72
C LEU A 337 11.14 -18.09 -9.78
N GLU A 338 12.46 -18.22 -9.66
CA GLU A 338 13.27 -19.00 -10.61
C GLU A 338 12.89 -20.49 -10.66
N ASN A 339 12.42 -21.05 -9.55
CA ASN A 339 11.91 -22.42 -9.45
C ASN A 339 10.46 -22.57 -9.98
N ASN A 340 9.93 -21.56 -10.69
CA ASN A 340 8.56 -21.49 -11.21
C ASN A 340 7.44 -21.48 -10.15
N ARG A 341 7.77 -21.32 -8.86
CA ARG A 341 6.75 -21.10 -7.82
C ARG A 341 6.29 -19.65 -7.82
N ILE A 342 5.06 -19.46 -7.36
CA ILE A 342 4.46 -18.13 -7.21
C ILE A 342 4.59 -17.71 -5.74
N ALA A 343 5.23 -16.56 -5.52
CA ALA A 343 5.28 -15.94 -4.21
C ALA A 343 4.13 -14.95 -4.01
N LEU A 344 3.64 -14.87 -2.77
CA LEU A 344 2.62 -13.92 -2.32
C LEU A 344 3.20 -12.99 -1.24
N PHE A 345 2.89 -11.70 -1.33
CA PHE A 345 3.39 -10.66 -0.41
C PHE A 345 2.25 -9.83 0.17
N ASP A 346 2.56 -9.12 1.27
CA ASP A 346 1.70 -8.08 1.89
C ASP A 346 0.45 -8.60 2.63
N PHE A 347 0.69 -9.31 3.73
CA PHE A 347 -0.33 -9.93 4.59
C PHE A 347 -1.01 -8.96 5.58
N ASP A 348 -1.05 -7.67 5.27
CA ASP A 348 -1.57 -6.62 6.18
C ASP A 348 -3.10 -6.66 6.33
N GLU A 349 -3.80 -7.20 5.34
CA GLU A 349 -5.26 -7.11 5.19
C GLU A 349 -5.94 -8.49 5.28
N LEU A 350 -5.27 -9.47 5.89
CA LEU A 350 -5.85 -10.79 6.13
C LEU A 350 -7.18 -10.68 6.88
N ALA A 351 -8.16 -11.47 6.43
CA ALA A 351 -9.49 -11.52 7.02
C ALA A 351 -10.17 -12.86 6.74
N ILE A 352 -11.31 -13.09 7.39
CA ILE A 352 -12.24 -14.16 7.06
C ILE A 352 -13.40 -13.56 6.28
N ALA A 353 -13.58 -13.93 5.02
CA ALA A 353 -14.64 -13.37 4.18
C ALA A 353 -15.04 -14.32 3.04
N ASN A 354 -15.98 -13.87 2.21
CA ASN A 354 -16.25 -14.54 0.95
C ASN A 354 -14.96 -14.61 0.10
N PRO A 355 -14.51 -15.80 -0.36
CA PRO A 355 -13.27 -15.94 -1.13
C PRO A 355 -13.27 -15.17 -2.45
N LEU A 356 -14.44 -14.85 -3.00
CA LEU A 356 -14.57 -14.07 -4.23
C LEU A 356 -14.04 -12.65 -4.09
N VAL A 357 -13.85 -12.13 -2.88
CA VAL A 357 -13.22 -10.82 -2.62
C VAL A 357 -11.84 -10.75 -3.24
N ASP A 358 -11.00 -11.77 -3.04
CA ASP A 358 -9.64 -11.81 -3.57
C ASP A 358 -9.63 -11.99 -5.08
N LEU A 359 -10.43 -12.93 -5.60
CA LEU A 359 -10.56 -13.13 -7.05
C LEU A 359 -11.00 -11.84 -7.73
N ALA A 360 -11.96 -11.13 -7.14
CA ALA A 360 -12.50 -9.89 -7.66
C ALA A 360 -11.50 -8.73 -7.58
N ASN A 361 -10.72 -8.65 -6.51
CA ASN A 361 -9.69 -7.60 -6.39
C ASN A 361 -8.59 -7.80 -7.44
N PHE A 362 -8.17 -9.04 -7.66
CA PHE A 362 -7.23 -9.39 -8.72
C PHE A 362 -7.80 -9.04 -10.08
N ALA A 363 -9.03 -9.47 -10.38
CA ALA A 363 -9.69 -9.20 -11.64
C ALA A 363 -9.82 -7.69 -11.88
N ALA A 364 -10.27 -6.92 -10.89
CA ALA A 364 -10.35 -5.47 -10.95
C ALA A 364 -8.99 -4.81 -11.20
N ASP A 365 -7.88 -5.37 -10.70
CA ASP A 365 -6.52 -4.92 -11.06
C ASP A 365 -6.22 -5.20 -12.54
N ILE A 366 -6.44 -6.44 -13.00
CA ILE A 366 -6.18 -6.86 -14.38
C ILE A 366 -6.97 -6.02 -15.40
N TYR A 367 -8.21 -5.62 -15.12
CA TYR A 367 -8.98 -4.75 -16.01
C TYR A 367 -8.41 -3.34 -16.16
N THR A 368 -7.67 -2.87 -15.16
CA THR A 368 -7.02 -1.55 -15.23
C THR A 368 -5.69 -1.61 -15.96
N LEU A 369 -5.13 -2.80 -16.12
CA LEU A 369 -3.92 -3.00 -16.88
C LEU A 369 -4.26 -3.01 -18.37
N LYS A 370 -3.48 -2.25 -19.16
CA LYS A 370 -3.64 -2.13 -20.60
C LYS A 370 -3.05 -3.35 -21.34
N LEU A 371 -3.49 -4.57 -20.97
CA LEU A 371 -2.97 -5.84 -21.51
C LEU A 371 -3.63 -6.28 -22.83
N GLY A 372 -4.67 -5.59 -23.27
CA GLY A 372 -5.49 -5.99 -24.40
C GLY A 372 -6.60 -6.98 -24.01
N LYS A 373 -7.75 -6.89 -24.68
CA LYS A 373 -8.99 -7.59 -24.29
C LYS A 373 -8.81 -9.11 -24.18
N ARG A 374 -8.12 -9.73 -25.14
CA ARG A 374 -7.91 -11.19 -25.20
C ARG A 374 -7.14 -11.71 -23.99
N LEU A 375 -5.99 -11.11 -23.69
CA LEU A 375 -5.15 -11.54 -22.56
C LEU A 375 -5.84 -11.25 -21.22
N THR A 376 -6.46 -10.07 -21.06
CA THR A 376 -7.27 -9.74 -19.88
C THR A 376 -8.37 -10.77 -19.64
N HIS A 377 -9.14 -11.13 -20.68
CA HIS A 377 -10.21 -12.12 -20.57
C HIS A 377 -9.66 -13.51 -20.22
N LEU A 378 -8.60 -13.94 -20.90
CA LEU A 378 -7.95 -15.23 -20.65
C LEU A 378 -7.49 -15.34 -19.18
N ILE A 379 -6.82 -14.31 -18.65
CA ILE A 379 -6.34 -14.29 -17.27
C ILE A 379 -7.51 -14.40 -16.29
N VAL A 380 -8.51 -13.52 -16.39
CA VAL A 380 -9.58 -13.49 -15.38
C VAL A 380 -10.46 -14.74 -15.44
N ARG A 381 -10.83 -15.20 -16.64
CA ARG A 381 -11.63 -16.43 -16.79
C ARG A 381 -10.87 -17.67 -16.33
N THR A 382 -9.59 -17.80 -16.70
CA THR A 382 -8.80 -18.94 -16.23
C THR A 382 -8.72 -18.99 -14.71
N LEU A 383 -8.50 -17.84 -14.04
CA LEU A 383 -8.45 -17.80 -12.57
C LEU A 383 -9.80 -18.23 -11.97
N PHE A 384 -10.88 -17.59 -12.41
CA PHE A 384 -12.20 -17.80 -11.85
C PHE A 384 -12.74 -19.21 -12.11
N ASP A 385 -12.65 -19.69 -13.34
CA ASP A 385 -13.19 -21.00 -13.72
C ASP A 385 -12.42 -22.13 -13.04
N THR A 386 -11.09 -22.02 -12.96
CA THR A 386 -10.27 -23.01 -12.25
C THR A 386 -10.59 -23.02 -10.75
N TYR A 387 -10.68 -21.85 -10.12
CA TYR A 387 -11.04 -21.76 -8.70
C TYR A 387 -12.44 -22.34 -8.44
N LYS A 388 -13.40 -22.05 -9.32
CA LYS A 388 -14.77 -22.59 -9.28
C LYS A 388 -14.77 -24.12 -9.36
N THR A 389 -13.97 -24.74 -10.25
CA THR A 389 -13.85 -26.20 -10.34
C THR A 389 -13.21 -26.83 -9.10
N LEU A 390 -12.27 -26.14 -8.45
CA LEU A 390 -11.62 -26.62 -7.22
C LEU A 390 -12.50 -26.45 -5.97
N SER A 391 -13.54 -25.63 -6.02
CA SER A 391 -14.39 -25.33 -4.87
C SER A 391 -15.40 -26.44 -4.62
N ASN A 392 -15.60 -26.80 -3.35
CA ASN A 392 -16.59 -27.80 -2.93
C ASN A 392 -17.99 -27.22 -2.67
N PHE A 393 -18.22 -25.97 -3.08
CA PHE A 393 -19.50 -25.26 -3.01
C PHE A 393 -19.76 -24.55 -4.34
N GLU A 394 -21.03 -24.28 -4.62
CA GLU A 394 -21.43 -23.62 -5.86
C GLU A 394 -21.01 -22.14 -5.86
N ILE A 395 -20.29 -21.75 -6.91
CA ILE A 395 -19.89 -20.35 -7.15
C ILE A 395 -20.54 -19.89 -8.45
N SER A 396 -21.32 -18.79 -8.38
CA SER A 396 -21.97 -18.21 -9.55
C SER A 396 -21.18 -17.04 -10.14
N ASP A 397 -21.25 -16.89 -11.46
CA ASP A 397 -20.68 -15.75 -12.19
C ASP A 397 -21.25 -14.41 -11.72
N THR A 398 -22.55 -14.38 -11.37
CA THR A 398 -23.23 -13.19 -10.85
C THR A 398 -22.64 -12.77 -9.50
N HIS A 399 -22.33 -13.72 -8.62
CA HIS A 399 -21.71 -13.43 -7.32
C HIS A 399 -20.30 -12.87 -7.47
N PHE A 400 -19.52 -13.46 -8.38
CA PHE A 400 -18.20 -12.95 -8.71
C PHE A 400 -18.26 -11.54 -9.29
N MET A 401 -19.18 -11.28 -10.22
CA MET A 401 -19.38 -9.97 -10.82
C MET A 401 -19.78 -8.90 -9.78
N TRP A 402 -20.61 -9.29 -8.81
CA TRP A 402 -20.98 -8.41 -7.70
C TRP A 402 -19.75 -7.93 -6.93
N HIS A 403 -18.85 -8.85 -6.56
CA HIS A 403 -17.57 -8.52 -5.91
C HIS A 403 -16.65 -7.69 -6.82
N VAL A 404 -16.57 -7.97 -8.12
CA VAL A 404 -15.76 -7.17 -9.06
C VAL A 404 -16.23 -5.71 -9.10
N ARG A 405 -17.55 -5.48 -9.16
CA ARG A 405 -18.14 -4.13 -9.13
C ARG A 405 -17.84 -3.38 -7.83
N ILE A 406 -17.91 -4.06 -6.68
CA ILE A 406 -17.49 -3.54 -5.37
C ILE A 406 -16.01 -3.11 -5.39
N GLN A 407 -15.13 -3.91 -5.99
CA GLN A 407 -13.70 -3.62 -6.08
C GLN A 407 -13.39 -2.46 -7.05
N LEU A 408 -14.10 -2.36 -8.18
CA LEU A 408 -13.97 -1.24 -9.11
C LEU A 408 -14.42 0.09 -8.47
N LEU A 409 -15.53 0.10 -7.73
CA LEU A 409 -15.97 1.26 -6.95
C LEU A 409 -14.96 1.63 -5.85
N THR A 410 -14.40 0.62 -5.16
CA THR A 410 -13.33 0.85 -4.18
C THR A 410 -12.10 1.47 -4.83
N ARG A 411 -11.72 1.05 -6.04
CA ARG A 411 -10.58 1.59 -6.79
C ARG A 411 -10.85 3.01 -7.32
N ALA A 412 -12.05 3.31 -7.78
CA ALA A 412 -12.48 4.67 -8.11
C ALA A 412 -12.37 5.59 -6.90
N TYR A 413 -12.85 5.14 -5.73
CA TYR A 413 -12.69 5.87 -4.48
C TYR A 413 -11.22 6.01 -4.05
N ARG A 414 -10.40 4.95 -4.17
CA ARG A 414 -8.95 4.98 -3.90
C ARG A 414 -8.24 6.01 -4.80
N ALA A 415 -8.61 6.08 -6.09
CA ALA A 415 -8.08 7.09 -7.01
C ALA A 415 -8.47 8.51 -6.58
N PHE A 416 -9.72 8.70 -6.17
CA PHE A 416 -10.22 9.98 -5.64
C PHE A 416 -9.48 10.43 -4.38
N ILE A 417 -9.34 9.58 -3.36
CA ILE A 417 -8.62 9.97 -2.14
C ILE A 417 -7.13 10.20 -2.39
N GLN A 418 -6.52 9.47 -3.33
CA GLN A 418 -5.11 9.63 -3.69
C GLN A 418 -4.87 10.79 -4.66
N GLN A 419 -5.94 11.38 -5.22
CA GLN A 419 -5.89 12.47 -6.19
C GLN A 419 -4.96 12.13 -7.37
N LYS A 420 -5.13 10.94 -7.94
CA LYS A 420 -4.33 10.49 -9.09
C LYS A 420 -4.44 11.49 -10.26
N PRO A 421 -3.40 11.64 -11.10
CA PRO A 421 -3.50 12.37 -12.36
C PRO A 421 -4.67 11.86 -13.20
N ASP A 422 -5.29 12.74 -14.00
CA ASP A 422 -6.44 12.41 -14.85
C ASP A 422 -7.62 11.77 -14.10
N LEU A 423 -7.81 12.17 -12.83
CA LEU A 423 -8.73 11.55 -11.88
C LEU A 423 -10.14 11.32 -12.45
N TYR A 424 -10.72 12.32 -13.11
CA TYR A 424 -12.06 12.21 -13.68
C TYR A 424 -12.13 11.05 -14.69
N LYS A 425 -11.15 10.96 -15.58
CA LYS A 425 -11.08 9.90 -16.59
C LYS A 425 -10.89 8.53 -15.95
N ILE A 426 -10.03 8.44 -14.94
CA ILE A 426 -9.81 7.19 -14.18
C ILE A 426 -11.11 6.71 -13.54
N VAL A 427 -11.87 7.60 -12.89
CA VAL A 427 -13.15 7.25 -12.25
C VAL A 427 -14.19 6.81 -13.29
N GLU A 428 -14.31 7.55 -14.40
CA GLU A 428 -15.19 7.18 -15.52
C GLU A 428 -14.86 5.80 -16.08
N ASP A 429 -13.57 5.48 -16.29
CA ASP A 429 -13.15 4.19 -16.82
C ASP A 429 -13.48 3.04 -15.85
N TYR A 430 -13.31 3.24 -14.53
CA TYR A 430 -13.72 2.25 -13.53
C TYR A 430 -15.23 1.98 -13.56
N LEU A 431 -16.05 3.02 -13.66
CA LEU A 431 -17.51 2.88 -13.71
C LEU A 431 -17.95 2.17 -14.99
N LYS A 432 -17.34 2.52 -16.13
CA LYS A 432 -17.61 1.86 -17.41
C LYS A 432 -17.36 0.36 -17.35
N VAL A 433 -16.23 -0.07 -16.77
CA VAL A 433 -15.94 -1.51 -16.60
C VAL A 433 -16.94 -2.16 -15.65
N ALA A 434 -17.36 -1.46 -14.59
CA ALA A 434 -18.33 -2.00 -13.62
C ALA A 434 -19.71 -2.22 -14.24
N GLU A 435 -20.15 -1.32 -15.13
CA GLU A 435 -21.44 -1.40 -15.82
C GLU A 435 -21.49 -2.48 -16.86
N THR A 436 -20.50 -2.48 -17.78
CA THR A 436 -20.53 -3.41 -18.91
C THR A 436 -20.49 -4.86 -18.46
N GLY A 437 -19.98 -5.13 -17.25
CA GLY A 437 -19.68 -6.48 -16.79
C GLY A 437 -18.80 -7.21 -17.81
N PHE A 438 -18.53 -8.49 -17.60
CA PHE A 438 -17.99 -9.35 -18.66
C PHE A 438 -19.13 -9.79 -19.56
N ILE A 439 -19.78 -8.85 -20.24
CA ILE A 439 -20.72 -9.19 -21.31
C ILE A 439 -19.89 -9.54 -22.55
N ASN A 440 -19.73 -10.86 -22.70
CA ASN A 440 -19.58 -11.66 -23.91
C ASN A 440 -19.05 -11.01 -25.20
N ASN A 441 -18.01 -11.71 -25.71
CA ASN A 441 -17.39 -11.69 -27.05
C ASN A 441 -16.35 -10.60 -27.33
#